data_AF-A0A383AUT5-F1
#
_entry.id   AF-A0A383AUT5-F1
#
_cell.length_a   1.000
_cell.length_b   1.000
_cell.length_c   1.000
_cell.angle_alpha   90.00
_cell.angle_beta   90.00
_cell.angle_gamma   90.00
#
_symmetry.space_group_name_H-M   'P 1'
#
loop_
_entity.id
_entity.type
_entity.pdbx_description
1 polymer ?
#
loop_
_entity_poly.entity_id
_entity_poly.type
_entity_poly.pdbx_seq_one_letter_code
_entity_poly.pdbx_strand_id
1 'polypeptide(L)' 'MNYIDHLFNLSNKVVAITGAEGFLCSEMSRGFHREGCALAIMDADKE' A
#
# COMPACT_ATOMS: atom_id res chain seq x y z
N MET A 1 15.68 6.80 -14.74
CA MET A 1 15.02 7.17 -13.48
C MET A 1 15.08 8.68 -13.36
N ASN A 2 13.96 9.37 -13.40
CA ASN A 2 13.93 10.83 -13.23
C ASN A 2 13.92 11.21 -11.73
N TYR A 3 14.01 12.50 -11.41
CA TYR A 3 14.04 12.98 -10.01
C TYR A 3 12.81 12.57 -9.20
N ILE A 4 11.62 12.57 -9.82
CA ILE A 4 10.37 12.17 -9.17
C ILE A 4 10.37 10.68 -8.89
N ASP A 5 10.78 9.85 -9.84
CA ASP A 5 10.88 8.39 -9.66
C ASP A 5 11.85 8.04 -8.52
N HIS A 6 12.95 8.79 -8.37
CA HIS A 6 13.90 8.58 -7.28
C HIS A 6 13.26 8.84 -5.90
N LEU A 7 12.38 9.83 -5.81
CA LEU A 7 11.74 10.21 -4.55
C LEU A 7 10.50 9.37 -4.21
N PHE A 8 9.73 8.97 -5.22
CA PHE A 8 8.37 8.44 -5.02
C PHE A 8 8.15 7.02 -5.53
N ASN A 9 9.16 6.34 -6.08
CA ASN A 9 9.01 4.94 -6.47
C ASN A 9 8.84 4.04 -5.23
N LEU A 10 7.76 3.26 -5.22
CA LEU A 10 7.40 2.35 -4.12
C LEU A 10 7.59 0.87 -4.48
N SER A 11 8.11 0.56 -5.67
CA SER A 11 8.35 -0.80 -6.11
C SER A 11 9.27 -1.57 -5.16
N ASN A 12 8.93 -2.83 -4.89
CA ASN A 12 9.64 -3.75 -3.99
C ASN A 12 9.77 -3.25 -2.54
N LYS A 13 8.87 -2.37 -2.09
CA LYS A 13 8.75 -2.00 -0.68
C LYS A 13 7.76 -2.91 0.05
N VAL A 14 7.92 -2.99 1.38
CA VAL A 14 6.97 -3.68 2.26
C VAL A 14 6.16 -2.64 3.00
N VAL A 15 4.83 -2.77 2.96
CA VAL A 15 3.88 -1.84 3.57
C VAL A 15 2.98 -2.60 4.54
N ALA A 16 2.85 -2.09 5.77
CA ALA A 16 1.87 -2.57 6.74
C ALA A 16 0.76 -1.53 6.89
N ILE A 17 -0.50 -1.92 6.72
CA ILE A 17 -1.67 -1.03 6.80
C ILE A 17 -2.69 -1.61 7.78
N THR A 18 -3.13 -0.75 8.71
CA THR A 18 -4.24 -0.99 9.64
C THR A 18 -5.54 -0.37 9.13
N GLY A 19 -6.68 -0.97 9.45
CA GLY A 19 -7.99 -0.45 9.07
C GLY A 19 -8.26 -0.56 7.56
N ALA A 20 -7.60 -1.52 6.90
CA ALA A 20 -7.58 -1.70 5.45
C ALA A 20 -8.94 -2.07 4.83
N GLU A 21 -9.90 -2.51 5.62
CA GLU A 21 -11.28 -2.78 5.19
C GLU A 21 -12.07 -1.48 5.03
N GLY A 22 -11.66 -0.40 5.69
CA GLY A 22 -12.26 0.93 5.56
C GLY A 22 -12.06 1.57 4.19
N PHE A 23 -12.88 2.59 3.88
CA PHE A 23 -12.92 3.25 2.57
C PHE A 23 -11.55 3.79 2.10
N LEU A 24 -10.80 4.47 2.99
CA LEU A 24 -9.52 5.08 2.61
C LEU A 24 -8.40 4.04 2.49
N CYS A 25 -8.23 3.22 3.53
CA CYS A 25 -7.10 2.30 3.62
C CYS A 25 -7.22 1.13 2.63
N SER A 26 -8.43 0.76 2.21
CA SER A 26 -8.63 -0.22 1.12
C SER A 26 -8.12 0.30 -0.22
N GLU A 27 -8.43 1.55 -0.57
CA GLU A 27 -7.93 2.20 -1.79
C GLU A 27 -6.42 2.44 -1.73
N MET A 28 -5.88 2.81 -0.56
CA MET A 28 -4.43 2.89 -0.36
C MET A 28 -3.75 1.53 -0.55
N SER A 29 -4.30 0.47 0.05
CA SER A 29 -3.76 -0.90 -0.09
C SER A 29 -3.72 -1.34 -1.56
N ARG A 30 -4.78 -1.05 -2.31
CA ARG A 30 -4.84 -1.29 -3.76
C ARG A 30 -3.79 -0.48 -4.52
N GLY A 31 -3.61 0.79 -4.18
CA GLY A 31 -2.58 1.66 -4.75
C GLY A 31 -1.18 1.10 -4.55
N PHE A 32 -0.80 0.79 -3.31
CA PHE A 32 0.50 0.21 -2.99
C PHE A 32 0.74 -1.14 -3.68
N HIS A 33 -0.29 -1.99 -3.78
CA HIS A 33 -0.18 -3.26 -4.49
C HIS A 33 0.12 -3.05 -5.98
N ARG A 34 -0.57 -2.10 -6.62
CA ARG A 34 -0.35 -1.75 -8.04
C ARG A 34 1.04 -1.17 -8.29
N GLU A 35 1.59 -0.43 -7.34
CA GLU A 35 2.98 0.07 -7.39
C GLU A 35 4.05 -1.00 -7.10
N GLY A 36 3.63 -2.27 -6.90
CA GLY A 36 4.55 -3.39 -6.70
C GLY A 36 5.08 -3.53 -5.28
N CYS A 37 4.34 -3.02 -4.28
CA CYS A 37 4.64 -3.29 -2.87
C CYS A 37 4.17 -4.70 -2.48
N ALA A 38 4.88 -5.29 -1.50
CA ALA A 38 4.34 -6.37 -0.69
C ALA A 38 3.55 -5.77 0.48
N LEU A 39 2.36 -6.31 0.78
CA LEU A 39 1.47 -5.74 1.80
C LEU A 39 1.21 -6.71 2.95
N ALA A 40 1.22 -6.18 4.17
CA ALA A 40 0.60 -6.76 5.36
C ALA A 40 -0.66 -5.97 5.68
N ILE A 41 -1.82 -6.57 5.41
CA ILE A 41 -3.13 -5.99 5.66
C ILE A 41 -3.60 -6.44 7.04
N MET A 42 -4.01 -5.48 7.87
CA MET A 42 -4.49 -5.73 9.23
C MET A 42 -5.80 -4.96 9.45
N ASP A 43 -6.83 -5.66 9.84
CA ASP A 43 -8.06 -5.06 10.33
C ASP A 43 -8.53 -5.77 11.59
N ALA A 44 -9.37 -5.09 12.37
CA ALA A 44 -9.98 -5.66 13.56
C ALA A 44 -11.07 -6.68 13.17
N ASP A 45 -11.75 -6.41 12.05
CA ASP A 45 -12.80 -7.24 11.51
C ASP A 45 -12.25 -8.15 10.40
N LYS A 46 -12.93 -9.27 10.18
CA LYS A 46 -12.41 -10.42 9.41
C LYS A 46 -13.18 -10.68 8.11
N GLU A 47 -14.17 -9.84 7.80
CA GLU A 47 -15.06 -10.02 6.65
C GLU A 47 -14.56 -9.32 5.38
#